data_AF-A0A9P6Z579-F1
#
_entry.id   AF-A0A9P6Z579-F1
#
_cell.length_a   1.000
_cell.length_b   1.000
_cell.length_c   1.000
_cell.angle_alpha   90.00
_cell.angle_beta   90.00
_cell.angle_gamma   90.00
#
_symmetry.space_group_name_H-M   'P 1'
#
loop_
_entity.id
_entity.type
_entity.pdbx_description
1 polymer ?
#
loop_
_entity_poly.entity_id
_entity_poly.type
_entity_poly.pdbx_seq_one_letter_code
_entity_poly.pdbx_strand_id
1 'polypeptide(L)'
;MGTQAVKTDLKDGEPLSESYLSAFASDDNDDIEFELSDEVATIHTLEKRGVSCSKYHTIKGSDTCISVAKKYGISLNNFYSWNSNVNKSCTNLYNGKKYCVKKSSSKKKTTSKKKSTKKSSKKKTTKKTTSKKETRKKLQSQSAFTYYWIAQPDDYKSGKDVSVKTCSGKKIASVSEDYADALVMEGTGVVGSKIVNLGGCTCSNYKCFELVDRESDPYGLTSYDTPLRPYVTVASNDIKKNTKIYVPSLVGWSIPGSSKKHNGCLLVDDQSWSFNGKHIDFYVYSMDNYQKLDKAHHITKVDIYEGGSCKLIDYMS
;
A
#
# COMPACT_ATOMS: atom_id res chain seq x y z
N MET A 1 -32.18 -17.88 -9.53
CA MET A 1 -32.72 -16.51 -9.37
C MET A 1 -31.62 -15.66 -8.79
N GLY A 2 -31.38 -14.46 -9.33
CA GLY A 2 -30.22 -13.64 -8.94
C GLY A 2 -30.52 -12.73 -7.75
N THR A 3 -29.71 -12.82 -6.69
CA THR A 3 -29.62 -11.79 -5.65
C THR A 3 -28.61 -10.73 -6.10
N GLN A 4 -29.09 -9.52 -6.41
CA GLN A 4 -28.21 -8.37 -6.60
C GLN A 4 -27.49 -8.05 -5.28
N ALA A 5 -26.18 -7.77 -5.32
CA ALA A 5 -25.50 -7.17 -4.19
C ALA A 5 -25.99 -5.72 -4.05
N VAL A 6 -26.82 -5.45 -3.05
CA VAL A 6 -27.32 -4.09 -2.77
C VAL A 6 -26.19 -3.26 -2.19
N LYS A 7 -26.05 -2.02 -2.69
CA LYS A 7 -24.92 -1.13 -2.41
C LYS A 7 -25.21 -0.21 -1.21
N THR A 8 -25.36 -0.79 -0.04
CA THR A 8 -25.49 -0.11 1.27
C THR A 8 -24.78 -0.93 2.37
N ASP A 9 -24.94 -0.56 3.64
CA ASP A 9 -24.59 -1.38 4.81
C ASP A 9 -23.09 -1.38 5.21
N LEU A 10 -22.48 -0.19 5.18
CA LEU A 10 -22.12 0.40 6.48
C LEU A 10 -23.45 0.78 7.15
N LYS A 11 -23.69 0.39 8.41
CA LYS A 11 -24.88 0.84 9.14
C LYS A 11 -24.72 2.34 9.43
N ASP A 12 -25.60 3.18 8.91
CA ASP A 12 -25.61 4.59 9.26
C ASP A 12 -26.01 4.76 10.74
N GLY A 13 -25.05 5.18 11.59
CA GLY A 13 -25.33 5.71 12.94
C GLY A 13 -24.82 4.94 14.16
N GLU A 14 -24.14 3.80 14.01
CA GLU A 14 -23.43 3.17 15.14
C GLU A 14 -21.98 3.71 15.25
N PRO A 15 -21.48 4.05 16.46
CA PRO A 15 -20.17 4.66 16.64
C PRO A 15 -19.02 3.66 16.48
N LEU A 16 -17.94 4.08 15.80
CA LEU A 16 -16.70 3.30 15.68
C LEU A 16 -16.02 3.14 17.05
N SER A 17 -15.31 2.04 17.24
CA SER A 17 -14.66 1.73 18.52
C SER A 17 -13.59 2.75 18.94
N GLU A 18 -13.33 2.83 20.26
CA GLU A 18 -12.18 3.55 20.80
C GLU A 18 -10.84 3.00 20.25
N SER A 19 -10.74 1.69 19.95
CA SER A 19 -9.53 1.11 19.36
C SER A 19 -9.26 1.65 17.95
N TYR A 20 -10.29 1.83 17.12
CA TYR A 20 -10.17 2.49 15.82
C TYR A 20 -9.78 3.95 15.99
N LEU A 21 -10.56 4.69 16.79
CA LEU A 21 -10.48 6.14 16.98
C LEU A 21 -9.22 6.61 17.74
N SER A 22 -8.59 5.75 18.54
CA SER A 22 -7.39 6.08 19.33
C SER A 22 -6.22 6.67 18.54
N ALA A 23 -6.08 6.33 17.25
CA ALA A 23 -5.05 6.89 16.38
C ALA A 23 -5.36 8.32 15.90
N PHE A 24 -6.60 8.78 16.06
CA PHE A 24 -7.09 10.11 15.68
C PHE A 24 -7.34 11.02 16.89
N ALA A 25 -7.36 10.45 18.10
CA ALA A 25 -7.38 11.21 19.34
C ALA A 25 -6.24 12.23 19.34
N SER A 26 -6.59 13.52 19.39
CA SER A 26 -5.60 14.60 19.32
C SER A 26 -4.98 14.83 20.68
N ASP A 27 -3.69 14.50 20.81
CA ASP A 27 -2.83 15.13 21.80
C ASP A 27 -2.87 16.66 21.57
N ASP A 28 -3.58 17.34 22.48
CA ASP A 28 -3.79 18.78 22.64
C ASP A 28 -4.53 19.58 21.54
N ASN A 29 -5.28 20.56 22.03
CA ASN A 29 -5.99 21.58 21.26
C ASN A 29 -5.03 22.47 20.45
N ASP A 30 -5.48 22.88 19.28
CA ASP A 30 -5.31 24.22 18.70
C ASP A 30 -5.91 24.19 17.29
N ASP A 31 -6.91 25.04 17.04
CA ASP A 31 -7.54 25.21 15.73
C ASP A 31 -6.72 26.13 14.84
N ILE A 32 -6.37 25.68 13.63
CA ILE A 32 -5.77 26.53 12.59
C ILE A 32 -6.39 26.21 11.23
N GLU A 33 -7.23 27.12 10.77
CA GLU A 33 -7.74 27.23 9.40
C GLU A 33 -6.63 27.75 8.45
N PHE A 34 -6.55 27.22 7.21
CA PHE A 34 -5.77 27.85 6.15
C PHE A 34 -6.28 27.53 4.73
N GLU A 35 -6.03 28.48 3.81
CA GLU A 35 -6.64 28.60 2.49
C GLU A 35 -5.72 28.13 1.33
N LEU A 36 -6.24 28.07 0.10
CA LEU A 36 -5.56 27.55 -1.10
C LEU A 36 -4.86 28.65 -1.93
N SER A 37 -3.78 28.29 -2.65
CA SER A 37 -3.38 28.94 -3.92
C SER A 37 -2.29 28.13 -4.69
N ASP A 38 -2.31 28.26 -6.02
CA ASP A 38 -1.61 27.44 -7.05
C ASP A 38 -0.24 28.05 -7.50
N GLU A 39 0.64 27.45 -8.33
CA GLU A 39 0.78 26.08 -8.92
C GLU A 39 2.25 25.54 -8.72
N VAL A 40 3.27 25.49 -9.62
CA VAL A 40 3.41 25.76 -11.08
C VAL A 40 4.50 24.89 -11.76
N ALA A 41 4.16 24.27 -12.90
CA ALA A 41 5.00 23.78 -14.03
C ALA A 41 5.91 22.53 -13.90
N THR A 42 6.15 21.88 -15.06
CA THR A 42 6.85 20.57 -15.24
C THR A 42 7.99 20.64 -16.26
N ILE A 43 9.04 19.82 -16.12
CA ILE A 43 9.96 19.45 -17.21
C ILE A 43 10.24 17.94 -17.17
N HIS A 44 10.06 17.24 -18.30
CA HIS A 44 10.38 15.81 -18.47
C HIS A 44 11.64 15.62 -19.32
N THR A 45 12.50 14.69 -18.94
CA THR A 45 13.53 14.09 -19.81
C THR A 45 13.32 12.58 -19.94
N LEU A 46 13.65 12.03 -21.12
CA LEU A 46 13.42 10.64 -21.50
C LEU A 46 14.75 9.89 -21.64
N GLU A 47 14.84 8.67 -21.08
CA GLU A 47 15.89 7.71 -21.44
C GLU A 47 15.31 6.35 -21.81
N LYS A 48 16.04 5.61 -22.67
CA LYS A 48 15.57 4.39 -23.33
C LYS A 48 16.14 3.13 -22.68
N ARG A 49 15.35 2.05 -22.74
CA ARG A 49 15.56 0.78 -22.03
C ARG A 49 16.85 0.04 -22.43
N GLY A 50 17.50 -0.56 -21.42
CA GLY A 50 18.34 -1.75 -21.56
C GLY A 50 17.95 -2.82 -20.53
N VAL A 51 17.20 -3.85 -20.93
CA VAL A 51 16.84 -4.95 -20.03
C VAL A 51 17.89 -6.06 -20.13
N SER A 52 18.82 -6.09 -19.19
CA SER A 52 19.90 -7.10 -19.11
C SER A 52 19.38 -8.47 -18.63
N CYS A 53 18.60 -9.15 -19.47
CA CYS A 53 18.02 -10.45 -19.16
C CYS A 53 19.03 -11.60 -19.29
N SER A 54 19.10 -12.47 -18.28
CA SER A 54 19.95 -13.68 -18.23
C SER A 54 19.20 -14.99 -18.47
N LYS A 55 17.87 -15.02 -18.34
CA LYS A 55 17.08 -16.24 -18.59
C LYS A 55 15.71 -15.87 -19.13
N TYR A 56 15.29 -16.57 -20.18
CA TYR A 56 13.96 -16.43 -20.78
C TYR A 56 13.14 -17.71 -20.57
N HIS A 57 11.82 -17.56 -20.47
CA HIS A 57 10.83 -18.63 -20.53
C HIS A 57 10.04 -18.54 -21.84
N THR A 58 9.65 -19.68 -22.42
CA THR A 58 8.84 -19.74 -23.65
C THR A 58 7.41 -20.15 -23.30
N ILE A 59 6.43 -19.32 -23.63
CA ILE A 59 5.03 -19.51 -23.25
C ILE A 59 4.42 -20.73 -23.96
N LYS A 60 3.81 -21.63 -23.17
CA LYS A 60 2.89 -22.68 -23.62
C LYS A 60 1.44 -22.27 -23.35
N GLY A 61 0.47 -22.97 -23.96
CA GLY A 61 -0.97 -22.62 -23.90
C GLY A 61 -1.63 -22.60 -22.51
N SER A 62 -0.92 -22.96 -21.44
CA SER A 62 -1.37 -22.91 -20.04
C SER A 62 -0.50 -22.01 -19.15
N ASP A 63 0.47 -21.28 -19.72
CA ASP A 63 1.34 -20.36 -18.99
C ASP A 63 0.69 -18.95 -18.92
N THR A 64 0.44 -18.45 -17.71
CA THR A 64 0.02 -17.07 -17.44
C THR A 64 1.18 -16.33 -16.75
N CYS A 65 1.09 -15.00 -16.63
CA CYS A 65 2.10 -14.21 -15.93
C CYS A 65 2.24 -14.66 -14.47
N ILE A 66 1.13 -15.02 -13.84
CA ILE A 66 1.07 -15.57 -12.47
C ILE A 66 1.77 -16.93 -12.42
N SER A 67 1.41 -17.88 -13.32
CA SER A 67 2.03 -19.22 -13.28
C SER A 67 3.50 -19.21 -13.69
N VAL A 68 3.92 -18.33 -14.60
CA VAL A 68 5.33 -18.12 -14.97
C VAL A 68 6.12 -17.45 -13.85
N ALA A 69 5.57 -16.42 -13.19
CA ALA A 69 6.21 -15.77 -12.05
C ALA A 69 6.44 -16.77 -10.89
N LYS A 70 5.37 -17.51 -10.52
CA LYS A 70 5.39 -18.58 -9.50
C LYS A 70 6.43 -19.67 -9.82
N LYS A 71 6.48 -20.12 -11.08
CA LYS A 71 7.41 -21.15 -11.61
C LYS A 71 8.89 -20.78 -11.58
N TYR A 72 9.23 -19.49 -11.54
CA TYR A 72 10.62 -19.02 -11.45
C TYR A 72 10.98 -18.37 -10.10
N GLY A 73 10.05 -18.34 -9.14
CA GLY A 73 10.27 -17.72 -7.83
C GLY A 73 10.50 -16.21 -7.90
N ILE A 74 9.82 -15.54 -8.83
CA ILE A 74 9.94 -14.09 -9.06
C ILE A 74 8.57 -13.44 -8.82
N SER A 75 8.55 -12.21 -8.29
CA SER A 75 7.29 -11.48 -8.13
C SER A 75 6.71 -11.08 -9.50
N LEU A 76 5.38 -10.97 -9.56
CA LEU A 76 4.67 -10.59 -10.79
C LEU A 76 5.13 -9.20 -11.30
N ASN A 77 5.37 -8.25 -10.39
CA ASN A 77 5.96 -6.96 -10.70
C ASN A 77 7.40 -7.05 -11.23
N ASN A 78 8.22 -8.00 -10.76
CA ASN A 78 9.53 -8.25 -11.39
C ASN A 78 9.35 -8.74 -12.84
N PHE A 79 8.47 -9.72 -13.07
CA PHE A 79 8.16 -10.23 -14.40
C PHE A 79 7.68 -9.10 -15.35
N TYR A 80 6.77 -8.22 -14.91
CA TYR A 80 6.34 -7.05 -15.68
C TYR A 80 7.48 -6.04 -15.91
N SER A 81 8.30 -5.73 -14.89
CA SER A 81 9.41 -4.79 -15.02
C SER A 81 10.53 -5.27 -15.97
N TRP A 82 10.67 -6.59 -16.15
CA TRP A 82 11.62 -7.18 -17.09
C TRP A 82 10.99 -7.45 -18.47
N ASN A 83 9.66 -7.41 -18.56
CA ASN A 83 8.88 -7.59 -19.78
C ASN A 83 7.90 -6.43 -19.95
N SER A 84 8.41 -5.20 -20.08
CA SER A 84 7.59 -3.98 -20.13
C SER A 84 6.65 -3.83 -21.33
N ASN A 85 6.49 -4.89 -22.12
CA ASN A 85 5.56 -5.01 -23.23
C ASN A 85 4.35 -5.87 -22.83
N VAL A 86 4.40 -6.53 -21.66
CA VAL A 86 3.29 -7.25 -21.03
C VAL A 86 2.45 -6.25 -20.23
N ASN A 87 1.13 -6.31 -20.35
CA ASN A 87 0.21 -5.47 -19.59
C ASN A 87 -0.08 -6.04 -18.19
N LYS A 88 -0.51 -5.19 -17.23
CA LYS A 88 -0.81 -5.62 -15.85
C LYS A 88 -1.89 -6.71 -15.78
N SER A 89 -2.81 -6.74 -16.74
CA SER A 89 -3.90 -7.72 -16.89
C SER A 89 -3.44 -9.06 -17.51
N CYS A 90 -2.18 -9.19 -17.89
CA CYS A 90 -1.59 -10.36 -18.56
C CYS A 90 -2.22 -10.78 -19.92
N THR A 91 -3.11 -9.99 -20.53
CA THR A 91 -3.89 -10.41 -21.71
C THR A 91 -3.07 -10.49 -23.01
N ASN A 92 -1.78 -10.19 -22.97
CA ASN A 92 -0.87 -10.19 -24.13
C ASN A 92 0.38 -11.08 -23.97
N LEU A 93 0.22 -12.21 -23.27
CA LEU A 93 1.15 -13.33 -23.35
C LEU A 93 0.84 -14.19 -24.60
N TYR A 94 1.79 -14.25 -25.52
CA TYR A 94 1.62 -14.98 -26.78
C TYR A 94 2.39 -16.31 -26.76
N ASN A 95 1.69 -17.39 -27.10
CA ASN A 95 2.27 -18.73 -27.24
C ASN A 95 3.50 -18.74 -28.16
N GLY A 96 4.54 -19.47 -27.75
CA GLY A 96 5.81 -19.55 -28.48
C GLY A 96 6.72 -18.32 -28.39
N LYS A 97 6.27 -17.19 -27.81
CA LYS A 97 7.16 -16.03 -27.54
C LYS A 97 7.96 -16.24 -26.25
N LYS A 98 9.10 -15.54 -26.16
CA LYS A 98 10.06 -15.61 -25.05
C LYS A 98 9.97 -14.36 -24.16
N TYR A 99 9.84 -14.57 -22.86
CA TYR A 99 9.74 -13.50 -21.85
C TYR A 99 10.81 -13.68 -20.77
N CYS A 100 11.37 -12.59 -20.27
CA CYS A 100 12.44 -12.58 -19.29
C CYS A 100 11.99 -13.07 -17.91
N VAL A 101 12.76 -13.97 -17.30
CA VAL A 101 12.52 -14.54 -15.97
C VAL A 101 13.76 -14.50 -15.06
N LYS A 102 14.83 -13.79 -15.45
CA LYS A 102 15.96 -13.43 -14.57
C LYS A 102 16.78 -12.28 -15.18
N LYS A 103 17.18 -11.26 -14.39
CA LYS A 103 18.20 -10.25 -14.77
C LYS A 103 19.62 -10.65 -14.36
N SER A 104 20.63 -10.11 -15.03
CA SER A 104 22.04 -10.19 -14.61
C SER A 104 22.36 -9.19 -13.49
N SER A 105 23.07 -9.63 -12.45
CA SER A 105 23.49 -8.80 -11.33
C SER A 105 24.94 -8.32 -11.46
N SER A 106 25.13 -7.11 -11.99
CA SER A 106 26.44 -6.45 -12.03
C SER A 106 26.83 -5.93 -10.63
N LYS A 107 27.56 -6.74 -9.85
CA LYS A 107 28.13 -6.30 -8.56
C LYS A 107 29.19 -5.21 -8.78
N LYS A 108 29.10 -4.10 -8.04
CA LYS A 108 30.20 -3.13 -7.89
C LYS A 108 30.51 -2.93 -6.40
N LYS A 109 31.75 -3.24 -5.99
CA LYS A 109 32.25 -2.96 -4.64
C LYS A 109 32.61 -1.48 -4.52
N THR A 110 32.38 -0.87 -3.36
CA THR A 110 33.09 0.36 -2.95
C THR A 110 33.31 0.37 -1.44
N THR A 111 34.41 0.99 -1.00
CA THR A 111 34.97 0.87 0.36
C THR A 111 34.68 2.08 1.24
N SER A 112 34.60 1.86 2.55
CA SER A 112 34.33 2.89 3.56
C SER A 112 35.61 3.53 4.12
N LYS A 113 35.57 4.84 4.39
CA LYS A 113 36.56 5.57 5.22
C LYS A 113 35.86 6.72 5.97
N LYS A 114 36.35 7.08 7.16
CA LYS A 114 35.64 7.88 8.18
C LYS A 114 36.60 8.84 8.90
N LYS A 115 36.23 10.12 9.07
CA LYS A 115 36.73 10.99 10.16
C LYS A 115 35.84 12.22 10.42
N SER A 116 36.12 12.92 11.52
CA SER A 116 35.41 14.07 12.13
C SER A 116 36.02 15.43 11.67
N THR A 117 35.68 16.65 12.15
CA THR A 117 35.29 17.12 13.52
C THR A 117 34.65 18.54 13.52
N LYS A 118 34.16 19.00 14.69
CA LYS A 118 33.44 20.27 15.00
C LYS A 118 34.26 21.57 14.81
N LYS A 119 33.56 22.70 14.54
CA LYS A 119 33.48 23.89 15.44
C LYS A 119 32.31 24.83 15.06
N SER A 120 32.09 25.92 15.80
CA SER A 120 30.92 26.84 15.66
C SER A 120 31.27 28.31 15.91
N SER A 121 30.45 29.24 15.40
CA SER A 121 30.39 30.65 15.85
C SER A 121 28.95 31.22 15.72
N LYS A 122 28.70 32.46 16.17
CA LYS A 122 27.36 32.95 16.55
C LYS A 122 26.77 34.05 15.65
N LYS A 123 25.46 33.91 15.38
CA LYS A 123 24.36 34.89 15.53
C LYS A 123 24.57 36.36 15.06
N LYS A 124 23.68 36.81 14.16
CA LYS A 124 23.04 38.15 14.27
C LYS A 124 21.52 38.01 14.09
N THR A 125 20.74 39.03 14.42
CA THR A 125 19.29 38.90 14.68
C THR A 125 18.49 40.03 14.04
N THR A 126 17.39 39.69 13.39
CA THR A 126 16.32 40.61 12.96
C THR A 126 14.97 39.91 13.11
N LYS A 127 14.02 40.53 13.80
CA LYS A 127 12.65 40.02 13.94
C LYS A 127 11.82 40.41 12.71
N LYS A 128 11.11 39.45 12.10
CA LYS A 128 9.82 39.70 11.45
C LYS A 128 8.94 38.45 11.55
N THR A 129 7.63 38.62 11.45
CA THR A 129 6.58 37.67 11.85
C THR A 129 6.76 36.27 11.24
N THR A 130 6.71 35.22 12.06
CA THR A 130 6.94 33.83 11.64
C THR A 130 5.70 32.95 11.80
N SER A 131 5.11 32.52 10.69
CA SER A 131 4.50 31.18 10.64
C SER A 131 5.64 30.15 10.80
N LYS A 132 5.51 29.22 11.76
CA LYS A 132 6.57 28.25 12.05
C LYS A 132 6.63 27.16 10.98
N LYS A 133 7.46 27.35 9.95
CA LYS A 133 7.87 26.28 9.02
C LYS A 133 8.65 25.20 9.79
N GLU A 134 7.95 24.19 10.30
CA GLU A 134 8.54 23.14 11.13
C GLU A 134 9.61 22.36 10.36
N THR A 135 10.86 22.43 10.82
CA THR A 135 12.01 21.82 10.15
C THR A 135 12.10 20.34 10.47
N ARG A 136 11.25 19.53 9.81
CA ARG A 136 11.22 18.07 9.97
C ARG A 136 12.55 17.44 9.55
N LYS A 137 13.08 16.51 10.34
CA LYS A 137 14.24 15.69 9.95
C LYS A 137 13.79 14.66 8.92
N LYS A 138 14.56 14.52 7.83
CA LYS A 138 14.34 13.49 6.81
C LYS A 138 14.79 12.13 7.35
N LEU A 139 13.89 11.15 7.31
CA LEU A 139 14.13 9.75 7.66
C LEU A 139 14.68 8.99 6.46
N GLN A 140 14.03 9.12 5.31
CA GLN A 140 14.43 8.46 4.07
C GLN A 140 14.27 9.40 2.86
N SER A 141 15.03 9.15 1.79
CA SER A 141 15.02 9.95 0.56
C SER A 141 14.89 9.02 -0.63
N GLN A 142 13.95 9.30 -1.54
CA GLN A 142 13.66 8.47 -2.71
C GLN A 142 13.39 7.01 -2.36
N SER A 143 12.55 6.79 -1.34
CA SER A 143 12.00 5.49 -0.98
C SER A 143 10.96 5.09 -2.00
N ALA A 144 10.83 3.80 -2.29
CA ALA A 144 9.77 3.31 -3.17
C ALA A 144 8.39 3.54 -2.53
N PHE A 145 7.41 3.86 -3.36
CA PHE A 145 6.03 4.14 -2.96
C PHE A 145 5.10 3.27 -3.83
N THR A 146 4.28 2.45 -3.18
CA THR A 146 3.23 1.65 -3.82
C THR A 146 1.91 1.81 -3.07
N TYR A 147 0.87 1.13 -3.55
CA TYR A 147 -0.47 1.15 -2.97
C TYR A 147 -0.92 -0.29 -2.74
N TYR A 148 -1.64 -0.52 -1.64
CA TYR A 148 -2.32 -1.78 -1.35
C TYR A 148 -3.75 -1.54 -0.86
N TRP A 149 -4.59 -2.57 -1.01
CA TRP A 149 -6.01 -2.56 -0.72
C TRP A 149 -6.45 -3.95 -0.28
N ILE A 150 -7.59 -4.07 0.39
CA ILE A 150 -8.12 -5.40 0.74
C ILE A 150 -8.79 -6.01 -0.49
N ALA A 151 -8.71 -7.33 -0.63
CA ALA A 151 -9.31 -8.02 -1.76
C ALA A 151 -10.84 -7.80 -1.75
N GLN A 152 -11.41 -7.41 -2.90
CA GLN A 152 -12.84 -7.21 -3.10
C GLN A 152 -13.40 -8.28 -4.04
N PRO A 153 -14.59 -8.85 -3.78
CA PRO A 153 -15.12 -9.98 -4.57
C PRO A 153 -15.50 -9.58 -6.01
N ASP A 154 -15.73 -8.29 -6.29
CA ASP A 154 -16.09 -7.83 -7.63
C ASP A 154 -14.91 -7.82 -8.62
N ASP A 155 -13.67 -7.83 -8.13
CA ASP A 155 -12.45 -7.82 -8.94
C ASP A 155 -12.09 -9.22 -9.51
N TYR A 156 -12.70 -10.29 -8.99
CA TYR A 156 -12.32 -11.70 -9.23
C TYR A 156 -13.55 -12.57 -9.52
N LYS A 157 -13.59 -13.24 -10.68
CA LYS A 157 -14.81 -13.84 -11.24
C LYS A 157 -14.54 -15.14 -12.04
N SER A 158 -13.46 -15.87 -11.73
CA SER A 158 -13.00 -17.01 -12.54
C SER A 158 -12.54 -18.23 -11.74
N GLY A 159 -12.60 -19.41 -12.37
CA GLY A 159 -12.31 -20.69 -11.71
C GLY A 159 -13.55 -21.34 -11.09
N LYS A 160 -13.33 -22.29 -10.19
CA LYS A 160 -14.39 -23.05 -9.50
C LYS A 160 -14.71 -22.46 -8.13
N ASP A 161 -15.88 -22.79 -7.59
CA ASP A 161 -16.20 -22.47 -6.19
C ASP A 161 -15.31 -23.27 -5.22
N VAL A 162 -14.72 -22.57 -4.25
CA VAL A 162 -13.96 -23.12 -3.13
C VAL A 162 -14.49 -22.55 -1.81
N SER A 163 -14.27 -23.28 -0.71
CA SER A 163 -14.75 -22.87 0.61
C SER A 163 -13.63 -22.25 1.45
N VAL A 164 -13.70 -20.93 1.63
CA VAL A 164 -12.89 -20.14 2.58
C VAL A 164 -13.32 -20.51 4.02
N LYS A 165 -12.35 -20.80 4.88
CA LYS A 165 -12.57 -21.35 6.23
C LYS A 165 -11.68 -20.67 7.27
N THR A 166 -12.15 -20.69 8.51
CA THR A 166 -11.35 -20.28 9.68
C THR A 166 -10.14 -21.17 9.87
N CYS A 167 -9.13 -20.74 10.64
CA CYS A 167 -8.06 -21.61 11.12
C CYS A 167 -8.55 -22.93 11.76
N SER A 168 -9.68 -22.88 12.49
CA SER A 168 -10.37 -24.04 13.08
C SER A 168 -11.16 -24.91 12.10
N GLY A 169 -11.25 -24.56 10.81
CA GLY A 169 -11.94 -25.34 9.78
C GLY A 169 -13.41 -24.96 9.53
N LYS A 170 -13.99 -24.05 10.32
CA LYS A 170 -15.37 -23.57 10.14
C LYS A 170 -15.48 -22.82 8.81
N LYS A 171 -16.41 -23.22 7.93
CA LYS A 171 -16.66 -22.52 6.67
C LYS A 171 -17.15 -21.09 6.93
N ILE A 172 -16.57 -20.13 6.21
CA ILE A 172 -16.99 -18.72 6.21
C ILE A 172 -17.94 -18.47 5.04
N ALA A 173 -17.54 -18.86 3.81
CA ALA A 173 -18.33 -18.74 2.59
C ALA A 173 -17.88 -19.74 1.51
N SER A 174 -18.63 -19.82 0.39
CA SER A 174 -18.09 -20.23 -0.90
C SER A 174 -17.73 -18.98 -1.70
N VAL A 175 -16.60 -19.00 -2.42
CA VAL A 175 -16.18 -17.96 -3.37
C VAL A 175 -15.40 -18.62 -4.53
N SER A 176 -15.11 -17.90 -5.61
CA SER A 176 -14.28 -18.39 -6.70
C SER A 176 -12.83 -18.66 -6.28
N GLU A 177 -12.17 -19.61 -6.93
CA GLU A 177 -10.78 -20.00 -6.64
C GLU A 177 -9.78 -18.87 -6.88
N ASP A 178 -10.01 -17.99 -7.87
CA ASP A 178 -9.18 -16.81 -8.09
C ASP A 178 -9.28 -15.80 -6.93
N TYR A 179 -10.48 -15.59 -6.39
CA TYR A 179 -10.69 -14.72 -5.24
C TYR A 179 -10.13 -15.33 -3.95
N ALA A 180 -10.22 -16.65 -3.78
CA ALA A 180 -9.65 -17.33 -2.63
C ALA A 180 -8.11 -17.30 -2.64
N ASP A 181 -7.47 -17.40 -3.81
CA ASP A 181 -6.04 -17.15 -3.97
C ASP A 181 -5.68 -15.68 -3.68
N ALA A 182 -6.51 -14.71 -4.09
CA ALA A 182 -6.32 -13.29 -3.78
C ALA A 182 -6.43 -12.99 -2.27
N LEU A 183 -7.43 -13.57 -1.57
CA LEU A 183 -7.58 -13.46 -0.12
C LEU A 183 -6.34 -13.97 0.65
N VAL A 184 -5.64 -14.99 0.13
CA VAL A 184 -4.38 -15.48 0.70
C VAL A 184 -3.18 -14.59 0.31
N MET A 185 -3.25 -13.83 -0.77
CA MET A 185 -2.16 -12.98 -1.27
C MET A 185 -2.17 -11.58 -0.64
N GLU A 186 -3.32 -10.91 -0.63
CA GLU A 186 -3.49 -9.57 -0.04
C GLU A 186 -3.59 -9.61 1.50
N GLY A 187 -3.79 -10.80 2.08
CA GLY A 187 -3.89 -11.02 3.53
C GLY A 187 -5.26 -10.69 4.14
N THR A 188 -6.04 -9.84 3.49
CA THR A 188 -7.32 -9.32 3.99
C THR A 188 -8.33 -9.14 2.86
N GLY A 189 -9.63 -9.32 3.10
CA GLY A 189 -10.66 -9.05 2.10
C GLY A 189 -12.11 -9.18 2.55
N VAL A 190 -13.04 -8.83 1.65
CA VAL A 190 -14.48 -8.74 1.93
C VAL A 190 -15.21 -10.01 1.47
N VAL A 191 -15.90 -10.69 2.40
CA VAL A 191 -16.59 -11.96 2.15
C VAL A 191 -18.06 -11.82 2.53
N GLY A 192 -18.86 -11.38 1.55
CA GLY A 192 -20.24 -10.96 1.79
C GLY A 192 -20.27 -9.70 2.64
N SER A 193 -21.04 -9.70 3.73
CA SER A 193 -21.08 -8.58 4.70
C SER A 193 -19.92 -8.56 5.71
N LYS A 194 -19.00 -9.53 5.65
CA LYS A 194 -17.91 -9.74 6.63
C LYS A 194 -16.56 -9.34 6.06
N ILE A 195 -15.61 -9.02 6.93
CA ILE A 195 -14.19 -8.94 6.57
C ILE A 195 -13.50 -10.20 7.10
N VAL A 196 -12.54 -10.72 6.33
CA VAL A 196 -11.64 -11.79 6.76
C VAL A 196 -10.20 -11.29 6.72
N ASN A 197 -9.40 -11.76 7.67
CA ASN A 197 -7.95 -11.62 7.67
C ASN A 197 -7.30 -13.00 7.64
N LEU A 198 -6.03 -13.09 7.23
CA LEU A 198 -5.21 -14.25 7.56
C LEU A 198 -5.01 -14.31 9.08
N GLY A 199 -5.26 -15.49 9.65
CA GLY A 199 -4.93 -15.83 11.02
C GLY A 199 -3.55 -16.47 11.14
N GLY A 200 -3.08 -16.67 12.36
CA GLY A 200 -1.73 -17.16 12.68
C GLY A 200 -1.42 -18.62 12.33
N CYS A 201 -2.17 -19.26 11.42
CA CYS A 201 -2.08 -20.69 11.13
C CYS A 201 -1.70 -21.01 9.66
N THR A 202 -1.08 -22.18 9.44
CA THR A 202 -0.65 -22.62 8.11
C THR A 202 -1.81 -22.78 7.13
N CYS A 203 -1.80 -22.03 6.03
CA CYS A 203 -2.85 -22.14 5.02
C CYS A 203 -2.73 -23.41 4.17
N SER A 204 -3.83 -24.16 4.13
CA SER A 204 -4.07 -25.30 3.23
C SER A 204 -5.56 -25.36 2.90
N ASN A 205 -5.91 -25.52 1.61
CA ASN A 205 -7.29 -25.58 1.12
C ASN A 205 -8.20 -24.45 1.67
N TYR A 206 -7.65 -23.22 1.66
CA TYR A 206 -8.24 -21.96 2.16
C TYR A 206 -8.70 -21.99 3.62
N LYS A 207 -8.05 -22.82 4.45
CA LYS A 207 -8.22 -22.91 5.90
C LYS A 207 -7.12 -22.13 6.64
N CYS A 208 -7.20 -20.80 6.59
CA CYS A 208 -6.25 -19.91 7.26
C CYS A 208 -6.83 -18.56 7.69
N PHE A 209 -8.15 -18.38 7.62
CA PHE A 209 -8.75 -17.08 7.87
C PHE A 209 -9.23 -16.93 9.30
N GLU A 210 -9.45 -15.68 9.71
CA GLU A 210 -10.16 -15.30 10.92
C GLU A 210 -11.19 -14.23 10.56
N LEU A 211 -12.28 -14.15 11.33
CA LEU A 211 -13.33 -13.15 11.10
C LEU A 211 -12.93 -11.86 11.79
N VAL A 212 -12.89 -10.77 11.03
CA VAL A 212 -12.65 -9.44 11.57
C VAL A 212 -13.98 -8.83 12.00
N ASP A 213 -14.00 -8.25 13.19
CA ASP A 213 -15.14 -7.46 13.67
C ASP A 213 -15.15 -6.11 12.94
N ARG A 214 -16.30 -5.75 12.35
CA ARG A 214 -16.43 -4.52 11.56
C ARG A 214 -16.75 -3.29 12.41
N GLU A 215 -17.09 -3.46 13.69
CA GLU A 215 -17.32 -2.36 14.64
C GLU A 215 -15.99 -1.81 15.19
N SER A 216 -14.99 -2.69 15.37
CA SER A 216 -13.62 -2.30 15.75
C SER A 216 -12.67 -2.08 14.58
N ASP A 217 -12.78 -2.90 13.52
CA ASP A 217 -11.81 -2.96 12.43
C ASP A 217 -12.52 -2.90 11.06
N PRO A 218 -13.28 -1.82 10.77
CA PRO A 218 -14.14 -1.69 9.58
C PRO A 218 -13.44 -1.81 8.22
N TYR A 219 -12.10 -1.76 8.21
CA TYR A 219 -11.25 -1.84 7.02
C TYR A 219 -10.19 -2.95 7.11
N GLY A 220 -10.31 -3.88 8.06
CA GLY A 220 -9.37 -5.00 8.25
C GLY A 220 -8.26 -4.75 9.26
N LEU A 221 -7.35 -5.72 9.39
CA LEU A 221 -6.25 -5.73 10.35
C LEU A 221 -4.88 -5.66 9.67
N THR A 222 -3.92 -5.02 10.34
CA THR A 222 -2.50 -4.99 9.97
C THR A 222 -1.80 -6.32 10.28
N SER A 223 -0.53 -6.44 9.89
CA SER A 223 0.39 -7.52 10.31
C SER A 223 0.67 -7.59 11.82
N TYR A 224 0.00 -6.77 12.63
CA TYR A 224 0.20 -6.67 14.08
C TYR A 224 -1.12 -6.54 14.85
N ASP A 225 -2.21 -7.04 14.26
CA ASP A 225 -3.55 -7.11 14.88
C ASP A 225 -4.07 -5.73 15.36
N THR A 226 -3.78 -4.68 14.58
CA THR A 226 -4.32 -3.32 14.77
C THR A 226 -5.17 -2.87 13.57
N PRO A 227 -6.10 -1.92 13.74
CA PRO A 227 -6.98 -1.49 12.65
C PRO A 227 -6.22 -0.89 11.46
N LEU A 228 -6.49 -1.39 10.26
CA LEU A 228 -6.15 -0.71 9.00
C LEU A 228 -6.96 0.58 8.88
N ARG A 229 -6.30 1.69 8.54
CA ARG A 229 -6.92 3.02 8.46
C ARG A 229 -6.70 3.60 7.05
N PRO A 230 -7.73 3.66 6.19
CA PRO A 230 -7.58 4.09 4.80
C PRO A 230 -6.94 5.47 4.69
N TYR A 231 -5.97 5.60 3.79
CA TYR A 231 -5.17 6.80 3.56
C TYR A 231 -4.33 7.27 4.77
N VAL A 232 -4.14 6.43 5.78
CA VAL A 232 -3.37 6.73 7.00
C VAL A 232 -2.31 5.68 7.28
N THR A 233 -2.68 4.40 7.27
CA THR A 233 -1.73 3.29 7.50
C THR A 233 -0.77 3.15 6.32
N VAL A 234 0.50 2.91 6.63
CA VAL A 234 1.49 2.41 5.68
C VAL A 234 2.20 1.16 6.19
N ALA A 235 2.49 0.25 5.27
CA ALA A 235 3.37 -0.89 5.53
C ALA A 235 4.83 -0.52 5.33
N SER A 236 5.71 -0.86 6.28
CA SER A 236 7.16 -0.66 6.16
C SER A 236 7.95 -1.62 7.06
N ASN A 237 9.07 -2.15 6.58
CA ASN A 237 9.92 -3.09 7.34
C ASN A 237 11.24 -2.46 7.83
N ASP A 238 11.54 -1.20 7.48
CA ASP A 238 12.73 -0.47 7.96
C ASP A 238 12.41 0.90 8.60
N ILE A 239 11.13 1.18 8.83
CA ILE A 239 10.65 2.17 9.78
C ILE A 239 9.89 1.42 10.88
N LYS A 240 10.01 1.84 12.15
CA LYS A 240 9.45 1.11 13.31
C LYS A 240 7.91 1.23 13.37
N LYS A 241 7.21 0.17 13.80
CA LYS A 241 5.78 0.23 14.20
C LYS A 241 5.50 1.43 15.14
N ASN A 242 4.34 2.05 14.96
CA ASN A 242 3.87 3.25 15.64
C ASN A 242 4.79 4.47 15.43
N THR A 243 5.43 4.58 14.26
CA THR A 243 6.13 5.81 13.86
C THR A 243 5.19 6.66 13.02
N LYS A 244 4.82 7.83 13.53
CA LYS A 244 4.19 8.88 12.72
C LYS A 244 5.22 9.47 11.75
N ILE A 245 4.92 9.45 10.45
CA ILE A 245 5.77 10.00 9.40
C ILE A 245 5.04 11.12 8.64
N TYR A 246 5.81 12.00 8.01
CA TYR A 246 5.31 13.05 7.12
C TYR A 246 5.88 12.87 5.72
N VAL A 247 5.00 12.87 4.72
CA VAL A 247 5.33 12.67 3.30
C VAL A 247 4.82 13.87 2.50
N PRO A 248 5.66 14.87 2.19
CA PRO A 248 5.21 16.13 1.59
C PRO A 248 4.49 15.96 0.24
N SER A 249 4.84 14.92 -0.51
CA SER A 249 4.28 14.64 -1.85
C SER A 249 2.79 14.28 -1.86
N LEU A 250 2.19 13.98 -0.69
CA LEU A 250 0.77 13.64 -0.56
C LEU A 250 -0.10 14.85 -0.15
N VAL A 251 0.52 15.98 0.23
CA VAL A 251 -0.23 17.16 0.70
C VAL A 251 -1.14 17.70 -0.41
N GLY A 252 -2.41 17.95 -0.09
CA GLY A 252 -3.40 18.51 -1.01
C GLY A 252 -4.09 17.49 -1.93
N TRP A 253 -3.73 16.20 -1.84
CA TRP A 253 -4.38 15.13 -2.62
C TRP A 253 -5.89 15.07 -2.32
N SER A 254 -6.70 14.96 -3.37
CA SER A 254 -8.14 14.68 -3.25
C SER A 254 -8.32 13.21 -2.87
N ILE A 255 -8.94 12.94 -1.72
CA ILE A 255 -9.16 11.56 -1.27
C ILE A 255 -10.42 10.96 -1.91
N PRO A 256 -10.33 9.81 -2.62
CA PRO A 256 -11.50 9.14 -3.16
C PRO A 256 -12.48 8.73 -2.05
N GLY A 257 -13.73 9.20 -2.15
CA GLY A 257 -14.78 8.95 -1.17
C GLY A 257 -14.88 9.99 -0.06
N SER A 258 -14.03 11.02 -0.03
CA SER A 258 -14.03 12.06 1.02
C SER A 258 -14.03 13.48 0.44
N SER A 259 -14.53 14.44 1.22
CA SER A 259 -14.33 15.87 0.98
C SER A 259 -12.95 16.36 1.47
N LYS A 260 -12.32 15.59 2.37
CA LYS A 260 -11.06 15.95 3.02
C LYS A 260 -9.88 15.86 2.04
N LYS A 261 -8.91 16.76 2.22
CA LYS A 261 -7.62 16.75 1.50
C LYS A 261 -6.55 16.08 2.35
N HIS A 262 -5.70 15.27 1.73
CA HIS A 262 -4.61 14.60 2.48
C HIS A 262 -3.59 15.63 2.99
N ASN A 263 -3.18 15.49 4.25
CA ASN A 263 -2.28 16.43 4.92
C ASN A 263 -0.80 15.98 4.97
N GLY A 264 -0.47 14.86 4.32
CA GLY A 264 0.87 14.26 4.30
C GLY A 264 1.23 13.44 5.55
N CYS A 265 0.38 13.35 6.58
CA CYS A 265 0.63 12.56 7.78
C CYS A 265 0.21 11.10 7.58
N LEU A 266 1.09 10.17 7.94
CA LEU A 266 0.86 8.72 7.86
C LEU A 266 1.36 8.03 9.13
N LEU A 267 0.83 6.83 9.40
CA LEU A 267 1.26 5.98 10.50
C LEU A 267 1.87 4.68 9.98
N VAL A 268 3.13 4.42 10.33
CA VAL A 268 3.75 3.11 10.10
C VAL A 268 3.21 2.14 11.14
N ASP A 269 2.22 1.34 10.76
CA ASP A 269 1.55 0.39 11.66
C ASP A 269 1.36 -1.00 11.04
N ASP A 270 2.05 -1.30 9.94
CA ASP A 270 1.87 -2.53 9.16
C ASP A 270 3.20 -3.00 8.52
N GLN A 271 3.26 -4.23 8.03
CA GLN A 271 4.43 -4.84 7.36
C GLN A 271 4.06 -5.54 6.07
N SER A 272 4.93 -5.45 5.05
CA SER A 272 4.72 -6.15 3.77
C SER A 272 5.72 -7.29 3.60
N TRP A 273 5.21 -8.47 3.25
CA TRP A 273 6.02 -9.62 2.84
C TRP A 273 6.63 -9.44 1.43
N SER A 274 6.19 -8.43 0.66
CA SER A 274 6.53 -8.27 -0.76
C SER A 274 7.84 -7.51 -1.01
N PHE A 275 8.37 -6.79 -0.01
CA PHE A 275 9.59 -5.98 -0.11
C PHE A 275 10.45 -6.03 1.15
N ASN A 276 11.68 -5.52 1.06
CA ASN A 276 12.62 -5.42 2.19
C ASN A 276 12.50 -4.06 2.88
N GLY A 277 13.53 -3.21 2.84
CA GLY A 277 13.50 -1.83 3.36
C GLY A 277 13.48 -0.77 2.26
N LYS A 278 13.41 0.49 2.67
CA LYS A 278 13.41 1.71 1.85
C LYS A 278 12.21 1.80 0.88
N HIS A 279 11.08 1.30 1.36
CA HIS A 279 9.81 1.17 0.66
C HIS A 279 8.70 1.44 1.67
N ILE A 280 7.65 2.16 1.26
CA ILE A 280 6.37 2.20 1.98
C ILE A 280 5.22 1.83 1.04
N ASP A 281 4.30 1.02 1.53
CA ASP A 281 3.04 0.70 0.85
C ASP A 281 1.92 1.54 1.46
N PHE A 282 1.10 2.18 0.64
CA PHE A 282 0.06 3.11 1.08
C PHE A 282 -1.32 2.46 1.03
N TYR A 283 -1.99 2.37 2.18
CA TYR A 283 -3.28 1.69 2.26
C TYR A 283 -4.40 2.57 1.71
N VAL A 284 -5.08 2.11 0.65
CA VAL A 284 -6.14 2.89 -0.04
C VAL A 284 -7.50 2.17 -0.11
N TYR A 285 -7.66 1.10 0.66
CA TYR A 285 -8.90 0.30 0.83
C TYR A 285 -9.45 -0.44 -0.40
N SER A 286 -9.43 0.14 -1.60
CA SER A 286 -9.94 -0.51 -2.83
C SER A 286 -9.08 -0.27 -4.06
N MET A 287 -9.21 -1.16 -5.05
CA MET A 287 -8.54 -1.05 -6.34
C MET A 287 -8.97 0.21 -7.13
N ASP A 288 -10.23 0.61 -7.00
CA ASP A 288 -10.78 1.84 -7.62
C ASP A 288 -10.16 3.11 -7.02
N ASN A 289 -9.96 3.15 -5.69
CA ASN A 289 -9.24 4.23 -5.02
C ASN A 289 -7.78 4.31 -5.47
N TYR A 290 -7.10 3.16 -5.58
CA TYR A 290 -5.76 3.07 -6.18
C TYR A 290 -5.75 3.64 -7.61
N GLN A 291 -6.65 3.19 -8.49
CA GLN A 291 -6.71 3.65 -9.88
C GLN A 291 -6.93 5.17 -10.00
N LYS A 292 -7.77 5.75 -9.14
CA LYS A 292 -8.00 7.20 -9.07
C LYS A 292 -6.75 7.96 -8.66
N LEU A 293 -6.06 7.52 -7.61
CA LEU A 293 -4.85 8.18 -7.08
C LEU A 293 -3.64 8.02 -8.00
N ASP A 294 -3.40 6.83 -8.56
CA ASP A 294 -2.32 6.59 -9.53
C ASP A 294 -2.53 7.46 -10.77
N LYS A 295 -3.76 7.49 -11.33
CA LYS A 295 -4.11 8.35 -12.47
C LYS A 295 -3.97 9.85 -12.19
N ALA A 296 -4.17 10.29 -10.94
CA ALA A 296 -4.07 11.70 -10.57
C ALA A 296 -2.64 12.18 -10.28
N HIS A 297 -1.77 11.29 -9.78
CA HIS A 297 -0.48 11.69 -9.19
C HIS A 297 0.75 10.96 -9.75
N HIS A 298 0.60 9.74 -10.29
CA HIS A 298 1.67 8.94 -10.92
C HIS A 298 2.98 8.77 -10.12
N ILE A 299 2.95 8.95 -8.79
CA ILE A 299 4.17 8.85 -7.97
C ILE A 299 4.55 7.39 -7.71
N THR A 300 5.85 7.11 -7.80
CA THR A 300 6.45 5.78 -7.52
C THR A 300 7.55 5.84 -6.47
N LYS A 301 7.87 7.05 -5.98
CA LYS A 301 8.83 7.31 -4.91
C LYS A 301 8.44 8.53 -4.12
N VAL A 302 8.85 8.55 -2.85
CA VAL A 302 8.67 9.69 -1.93
C VAL A 302 9.91 9.95 -1.08
N ASP A 303 9.98 11.14 -0.52
CA ASP A 303 10.90 11.49 0.57
C ASP A 303 10.11 11.52 1.89
N ILE A 304 10.64 10.84 2.92
CA ILE A 304 9.94 10.55 4.17
C ILE A 304 10.61 11.32 5.31
N TYR A 305 9.80 11.99 6.14
CA TYR A 305 10.24 12.83 7.25
C TYR A 305 9.60 12.38 8.58
N GLU A 306 10.17 12.82 9.70
CA GLU A 306 9.57 12.63 11.03
C GLU A 306 8.23 13.38 11.16
N GLY A 307 7.18 12.70 11.59
CA GLY A 307 5.82 13.24 11.65
C GLY A 307 5.68 14.48 12.54
N GLY A 308 6.39 14.53 13.67
CA GLY A 308 6.40 15.68 14.59
C GLY A 308 4.99 16.05 15.06
N SER A 309 4.68 17.35 15.03
CA SER A 309 3.37 17.89 15.46
C SER A 309 2.17 17.46 14.60
N CYS A 310 2.40 16.87 13.43
CA CYS A 310 1.35 16.72 12.42
C CYS A 310 0.25 15.75 12.89
N LYS A 311 -1.03 16.09 12.67
CA LYS A 311 -2.19 15.33 13.18
C LYS A 311 -2.60 14.26 12.17
N LEU A 312 -2.93 13.04 12.64
CA LEU A 312 -3.54 12.02 11.78
C LEU A 312 -5.01 12.40 11.59
N ILE A 313 -5.54 12.21 10.38
CA ILE A 313 -6.92 12.54 10.02
C ILE A 313 -7.62 11.24 9.65
N ASP A 314 -8.80 11.00 10.21
CA ASP A 314 -9.70 10.01 9.64
C ASP A 314 -10.32 10.59 8.36
N TYR A 315 -10.00 9.99 7.23
CA TYR A 315 -10.49 10.43 5.92
C TYR A 315 -11.81 9.76 5.53
N MET A 316 -12.28 8.77 6.30
CA MET A 316 -13.48 7.99 5.97
C MET A 316 -14.77 8.46 6.66
N SER A 317 -14.64 9.37 7.64
CA SER A 317 -15.71 10.23 8.17
C SER A 317 -15.87 11.55 7.40
#